data_AF-A0A4Q3L2A7-F1
#
_entry.id   AF-A0A4Q3L2A7-F1
#
_cell.length_a   1.000
_cell.length_b   1.000
_cell.length_c   1.000
_cell.angle_alpha   90.00
_cell.angle_beta   90.00
_cell.angle_gamma   90.00
#
_symmetry.space_group_name_H-M   'P 1'
#
loop_
_entity.id
_entity.type
_entity.pdbx_description
1 polymer ?
#
loop_
_entity_poly.entity_id
_entity_poly.type
_entity_poly.pdbx_seq_one_letter_code
_entity_poly.pdbx_strand_id
1 'polypeptide(L)'
;CQDRVIWGMNQVEAAIRVHQAEQLDDGGVALKDLVVSYMRLDLVHAQAREAARLAQIARPQRSVDLVEVFLAYEIRLQKVLNLPVSAKHMTFPNLEEVTQDDLDSAQRAVHAAMQDTERVAAYLQASAPWQRQLRRAAVETWSWDELIPVALPADVLLEELRCPITHEGVKDLEQPLVWRLNNACVVYEAAELLKHWVEHGDEPTTRQRMSLETLQRPLISPEGPPAKKCRTA
;
A
#
# COMPACT_ATOMS: atom_id res chain seq x y z
N CYS A 1 -13.42 -11.50 27.36
CA CYS A 1 -13.13 -10.45 28.35
C CYS A 1 -13.30 -9.08 27.69
N GLN A 2 -13.49 -8.01 28.47
CA GLN A 2 -13.57 -6.62 27.97
C GLN A 2 -12.29 -6.19 27.23
N ASP A 3 -11.15 -6.77 27.59
CA ASP A 3 -9.84 -6.47 27.00
C ASP A 3 -9.74 -6.86 25.51
N ARG A 4 -10.44 -7.93 25.09
CA ARG A 4 -10.57 -8.26 23.66
C ARG A 4 -11.32 -7.19 22.86
N VAL A 5 -12.27 -6.49 23.50
CA VAL A 5 -13.00 -5.40 22.85
C VAL A 5 -12.10 -4.19 22.68
N ILE A 6 -11.29 -3.87 23.69
CA ILE A 6 -10.29 -2.78 23.62
C ILE A 6 -9.30 -3.05 22.49
N TRP A 7 -8.75 -4.28 22.43
CA TRP A 7 -7.80 -4.65 21.38
C TRP A 7 -8.45 -4.62 19.98
N GLY A 8 -9.68 -5.15 19.84
CA GLY A 8 -10.42 -5.05 18.58
C GLY A 8 -10.68 -3.60 18.14
N MET A 9 -10.95 -2.70 19.09
CA MET A 9 -11.13 -1.27 18.81
C MET A 9 -9.83 -0.61 18.31
N ASN A 10 -8.67 -0.95 18.88
CA ASN A 10 -7.37 -0.47 18.40
C ASN A 10 -7.15 -0.82 16.91
N GLN A 11 -7.62 -2.00 16.46
CA GLN A 11 -7.52 -2.42 15.06
C GLN A 11 -8.44 -1.63 14.13
N VAL A 12 -9.67 -1.30 14.57
CA VAL A 12 -10.59 -0.47 13.78
C VAL A 12 -10.08 0.97 13.68
N GLU A 13 -9.59 1.52 14.80
CA GLU A 13 -9.00 2.86 14.82
C GLU A 13 -7.78 2.96 13.89
N ALA A 14 -7.05 1.87 13.66
CA ALA A 14 -5.94 1.87 12.73
C ALA A 14 -6.37 2.22 11.30
N ALA A 15 -7.47 1.61 10.83
CA ALA A 15 -8.01 1.94 9.51
C ALA A 15 -8.44 3.42 9.43
N ILE A 16 -9.05 3.95 10.50
CA ILE A 16 -9.47 5.36 10.56
C ILE A 16 -8.26 6.30 10.52
N ARG A 17 -7.20 6.04 11.31
CA ARG A 17 -5.98 6.84 11.33
C ARG A 17 -5.26 6.84 9.99
N VAL A 18 -5.17 5.68 9.34
CA VAL A 18 -4.60 5.56 7.99
C VAL A 18 -5.39 6.40 7.00
N HIS A 19 -6.71 6.27 7.00
CA HIS A 19 -7.56 7.06 6.11
C HIS A 19 -7.39 8.56 6.36
N GLN A 20 -7.39 9.00 7.62
CA GLN A 20 -7.16 10.41 7.98
C GLN A 20 -5.80 10.92 7.50
N ALA A 21 -4.73 10.13 7.69
CA ALA A 21 -3.39 10.49 7.24
C ALA A 21 -3.28 10.55 5.70
N GLU A 22 -4.01 9.69 4.97
CA GLU A 22 -4.10 9.73 3.51
C GLU A 22 -4.82 10.98 2.96
N GLN A 23 -5.57 11.71 3.77
CA GLN A 23 -6.27 12.95 3.37
C GLN A 23 -5.47 14.23 3.68
N LEU A 24 -4.32 14.11 4.35
CA LEU A 24 -3.51 15.27 4.69
C LEU A 24 -2.70 15.73 3.47
N ASP A 25 -2.68 17.05 3.27
CA ASP A 25 -1.87 17.70 2.23
C ASP A 25 -0.46 18.00 2.78
N ASP A 26 0.30 16.94 3.08
CA ASP A 26 1.66 17.03 3.65
C ASP A 26 2.70 16.21 2.88
N GLY A 27 2.38 15.82 1.64
CA GLY A 27 3.22 14.97 0.82
C GLY A 27 3.35 13.53 1.35
N GLY A 28 2.51 13.10 2.29
CA GLY A 28 2.50 11.76 2.87
C GLY A 28 3.45 11.59 4.06
N VAL A 29 3.96 12.68 4.64
CA VAL A 29 4.88 12.64 5.79
C VAL A 29 4.19 11.99 7.00
N ALA A 30 2.99 12.45 7.36
CA ALA A 30 2.22 11.88 8.46
C ALA A 30 1.84 10.41 8.23
N LEU A 31 1.49 10.05 6.99
CA LEU A 31 1.17 8.66 6.65
C LEU A 31 2.40 7.76 6.80
N LYS A 32 3.58 8.20 6.33
CA LYS A 32 4.83 7.46 6.49
C LYS A 32 5.15 7.26 7.96
N ASP A 33 5.09 8.31 8.77
CA ASP A 33 5.35 8.24 10.21
C ASP A 33 4.37 7.30 10.92
N LEU A 34 3.10 7.32 10.52
CA LEU A 34 2.08 6.42 11.03
C LEU A 34 2.37 4.96 10.65
N VAL A 35 2.68 4.65 9.39
CA VAL A 35 3.05 3.29 8.95
C VAL A 35 4.27 2.79 9.72
N VAL A 36 5.28 3.64 9.93
CA VAL A 36 6.46 3.31 10.73
C VAL A 36 6.09 3.07 12.20
N SER A 37 5.12 3.81 12.75
CA SER A 37 4.63 3.55 14.11
C SER A 37 3.92 2.19 14.23
N TYR A 38 3.21 1.74 13.18
CA TYR A 38 2.65 0.39 13.12
C TYR A 38 3.72 -0.70 13.04
N MET A 39 4.84 -0.46 12.35
CA MET A 39 5.99 -1.37 12.39
C MET A 39 6.50 -1.54 13.83
N ARG A 40 6.59 -0.47 14.62
CA ARG A 40 6.98 -0.55 16.04
C ARG A 40 5.98 -1.37 16.84
N LEU A 41 4.69 -1.19 16.59
CA LEU A 41 3.62 -1.96 17.24
C LEU A 41 3.72 -3.46 16.91
N ASP A 42 3.93 -3.82 15.64
CA ASP A 42 4.11 -5.22 15.22
C ASP A 42 5.31 -5.87 15.91
N LEU A 43 6.42 -5.14 16.03
CA LEU A 43 7.61 -5.59 16.76
C LEU A 43 7.31 -5.79 18.25
N VAL A 44 6.57 -4.87 18.88
CA VAL A 44 6.12 -5.00 20.26
C VAL A 44 5.23 -6.24 20.43
N HIS A 45 4.29 -6.49 19.52
CA HIS A 45 3.45 -7.69 19.54
C HIS A 45 4.26 -8.98 19.34
N ALA A 46 5.35 -8.94 18.58
CA ALA A 46 6.24 -10.09 18.45
C ALA A 46 6.96 -10.39 19.77
N GLN A 47 7.44 -9.36 20.48
CA GLN A 47 8.07 -9.52 21.80
C GLN A 47 7.06 -10.03 22.84
N ALA A 48 5.85 -9.47 22.86
CA ALA A 48 4.78 -9.89 23.75
C ALA A 48 4.36 -11.36 23.52
N ARG A 49 4.29 -11.82 22.26
CA ARG A 49 4.06 -13.24 21.92
C ARG A 49 5.14 -14.15 22.49
N GLU A 50 6.40 -13.76 22.35
CA GLU A 50 7.51 -14.56 22.86
C GLU A 50 7.53 -14.59 24.39
N ALA A 51 7.29 -13.46 25.06
CA ALA A 51 7.17 -13.41 26.51
C ALA A 51 6.02 -14.28 27.02
N ALA A 52 4.85 -14.21 26.40
CA ALA A 52 3.70 -15.07 26.72
C ALA A 52 4.05 -16.56 26.56
N ARG A 53 4.75 -16.91 25.47
CA ARG A 53 5.22 -18.28 25.21
C ARG A 53 6.17 -18.78 26.31
N LEU A 54 7.15 -17.95 26.69
CA LEU A 54 8.12 -18.29 27.74
C LEU A 54 7.44 -18.41 29.11
N ALA A 55 6.50 -17.53 29.44
CA ALA A 55 5.71 -17.59 30.67
C ALA A 55 4.89 -18.88 30.74
N GLN A 56 4.25 -19.28 29.63
CA GLN A 56 3.47 -20.51 29.54
C GLN A 56 4.34 -21.77 29.73
N ILE A 57 5.59 -21.75 29.24
CA ILE A 57 6.56 -22.84 29.44
C ILE A 57 7.03 -22.91 30.89
N ALA A 58 7.31 -21.75 31.51
CA ALA A 58 7.78 -21.69 32.89
C ALA A 58 6.68 -22.07 33.90
N ARG A 59 5.41 -21.83 33.56
CA ARG A 59 4.25 -22.06 34.42
C ARG A 59 3.12 -22.78 33.67
N PRO A 60 3.30 -24.06 33.30
CA PRO A 60 2.36 -24.77 32.43
C PRO A 60 0.97 -24.98 33.05
N GLN A 61 0.82 -24.83 34.36
CA GLN A 61 -0.48 -24.91 35.05
C GLN A 61 -1.28 -23.61 35.03
N ARG A 62 -0.69 -22.47 34.62
CA ARG A 62 -1.38 -21.19 34.47
C ARG A 62 -1.72 -20.95 33.00
N SER A 63 -2.92 -20.43 32.75
CA SER A 63 -3.31 -19.96 31.42
C SER A 63 -2.84 -18.51 31.24
N VAL A 64 -1.99 -18.27 30.24
CA VAL A 64 -1.58 -16.92 29.84
C VAL A 64 -2.60 -16.34 28.87
N ASP A 65 -3.22 -15.20 29.19
CA ASP A 65 -4.08 -14.49 28.22
C ASP A 65 -3.22 -13.56 27.35
N LEU A 66 -2.99 -13.98 26.11
CA LEU A 66 -2.18 -13.22 25.15
C LEU A 66 -2.69 -11.79 24.91
N VAL A 67 -4.00 -11.56 25.03
CA VAL A 67 -4.58 -10.22 24.83
C VAL A 67 -4.22 -9.30 26.01
N GLU A 68 -4.21 -9.82 27.23
CA GLU A 68 -3.77 -9.07 28.40
C GLU A 68 -2.27 -8.74 28.29
N VAL A 69 -1.45 -9.69 27.81
CA VAL A 69 -0.02 -9.44 27.55
C VAL A 69 0.18 -8.37 26.48
N PHE A 70 -0.57 -8.42 25.36
CA PHE A 70 -0.50 -7.37 24.32
C PHE A 70 -0.85 -5.99 24.86
N LEU A 71 -1.98 -5.86 25.55
CA LEU A 71 -2.41 -4.57 26.09
C LEU A 71 -1.41 -4.05 27.13
N ALA A 72 -0.83 -4.92 27.96
CA ALA A 72 0.19 -4.52 28.93
C ALA A 72 1.43 -3.92 28.23
N TYR A 73 1.91 -4.55 27.16
CA TYR A 73 3.02 -4.03 26.36
C TYR A 73 2.65 -2.74 25.62
N GLU A 74 1.50 -2.72 24.95
CA GLU A 74 0.99 -1.55 24.23
C GLU A 74 0.93 -0.32 25.13
N ILE A 75 0.26 -0.43 26.28
CA ILE A 75 0.07 0.70 27.21
C ILE A 75 1.41 1.14 27.81
N ARG A 76 2.22 0.19 28.28
CA ARG A 76 3.45 0.52 29.02
C ARG A 76 4.58 1.01 28.09
N LEU A 77 4.56 0.62 26.82
CA LEU A 77 5.54 1.08 25.83
C LEU A 77 5.03 2.21 24.91
N GLN A 78 3.74 2.56 24.97
CA GLN A 78 3.09 3.55 24.10
C GLN A 78 3.91 4.83 23.96
N LYS A 79 4.24 5.46 25.08
CA LYS A 79 4.91 6.77 25.09
C LYS A 79 6.36 6.68 24.64
N VAL A 80 7.08 5.66 25.08
CA VAL A 80 8.54 5.53 24.81
C VAL A 80 8.83 5.08 23.38
N LEU A 81 7.91 4.33 22.76
CA LEU A 81 8.03 3.88 21.37
C LEU A 81 7.13 4.62 20.39
N ASN A 82 6.34 5.60 20.87
CA ASN A 82 5.35 6.34 20.08
C ASN A 82 4.40 5.40 19.31
N LEU A 83 3.74 4.48 20.04
CA LEU A 83 2.86 3.47 19.44
C LEU A 83 1.48 4.07 19.07
N PRO A 84 0.88 3.66 17.93
CA PRO A 84 -0.38 4.20 17.43
C PRO A 84 -1.62 3.54 18.05
N VAL A 85 -1.67 3.46 19.39
CA VAL A 85 -2.77 2.85 20.16
C VAL A 85 -3.49 3.90 21.01
N SER A 86 -4.79 3.74 21.26
CA SER A 86 -5.57 4.66 22.12
C SER A 86 -5.68 4.19 23.56
N ALA A 87 -5.54 2.89 23.81
CA ALA A 87 -5.72 2.32 25.13
C ALA A 87 -4.74 2.95 26.14
N LYS A 88 -5.29 3.47 27.25
CA LYS A 88 -4.50 4.04 28.36
C LYS A 88 -4.52 3.18 29.61
N HIS A 89 -5.51 2.32 29.74
CA HIS A 89 -5.76 1.50 30.92
C HIS A 89 -6.31 0.13 30.51
N MET A 90 -6.05 -0.88 31.33
CA MET A 90 -6.69 -2.19 31.28
C MET A 90 -7.59 -2.35 32.50
N THR A 91 -8.69 -3.09 32.33
CA THR A 91 -9.65 -3.35 33.41
C THR A 91 -9.19 -4.52 34.31
N PHE A 92 -8.48 -5.50 33.75
CA PHE A 92 -7.96 -6.67 34.47
C PHE A 92 -6.43 -6.73 34.34
N PRO A 93 -5.70 -5.95 35.14
CA PRO A 93 -4.25 -6.01 35.12
C PRO A 93 -3.76 -7.29 35.82
N ASN A 94 -3.76 -8.44 35.15
CA ASN A 94 -2.88 -9.55 35.52
C ASN A 94 -1.45 -9.24 35.05
N LEU A 95 -0.93 -8.10 35.51
CA LEU A 95 0.40 -7.57 35.18
C LEU A 95 1.56 -8.39 35.76
N GLU A 96 1.26 -9.41 36.57
CA GLU A 96 2.28 -10.32 37.14
C GLU A 96 3.06 -11.10 36.08
N GLU A 97 2.55 -11.17 34.84
CA GLU A 97 3.20 -11.88 33.72
C GLU A 97 4.13 -10.98 32.89
N VAL A 98 4.09 -9.65 33.08
CA VAL A 98 4.91 -8.69 32.33
C VAL A 98 5.78 -7.88 33.27
N THR A 99 7.04 -8.29 33.39
CA THR A 99 8.03 -7.63 34.25
C THR A 99 8.59 -6.37 33.60
N GLN A 100 9.27 -5.54 34.39
CA GLN A 100 9.97 -4.38 33.83
C GLN A 100 11.13 -4.81 32.92
N ASP A 101 11.83 -5.90 33.24
CA ASP A 101 12.92 -6.43 32.42
C ASP A 101 12.42 -6.86 31.03
N ASP A 102 11.21 -7.43 30.97
CA ASP A 102 10.56 -7.78 29.70
C ASP A 102 10.30 -6.54 28.84
N LEU A 103 9.78 -5.47 29.45
CA LEU A 103 9.51 -4.21 28.76
C LEU A 103 10.79 -3.52 28.29
N ASP A 104 11.82 -3.48 29.13
CA ASP A 104 13.10 -2.88 28.79
C ASP A 104 13.80 -3.68 27.67
N SER A 105 13.69 -5.00 27.71
CA SER A 105 14.17 -5.89 26.64
C SER A 105 13.45 -5.63 25.33
N ALA A 106 12.12 -5.56 25.37
CA ALA A 106 11.31 -5.28 24.19
C ALA A 106 11.60 -3.89 23.61
N GLN A 107 11.74 -2.86 24.45
CA GLN A 107 12.12 -1.52 24.01
C GLN A 107 13.47 -1.55 23.28
N ARG A 108 14.50 -2.20 23.85
CA ARG A 108 15.82 -2.33 23.21
C ARG A 108 15.72 -3.08 21.87
N ALA A 109 14.98 -4.18 21.82
CA ALA A 109 14.78 -4.97 20.60
C ALA A 109 14.10 -4.15 19.50
N VAL A 110 13.07 -3.37 19.85
CA VAL A 110 12.39 -2.48 18.90
C VAL A 110 13.35 -1.40 18.41
N HIS A 111 14.07 -0.71 19.30
CA HIS A 111 15.04 0.32 18.88
C HIS A 111 16.12 -0.26 17.95
N ALA A 112 16.69 -1.41 18.28
CA ALA A 112 17.67 -2.07 17.42
C ALA A 112 17.09 -2.43 16.05
N ALA A 113 15.87 -2.97 15.99
CA ALA A 113 15.20 -3.29 14.73
C ALA A 113 14.88 -2.03 13.90
N MET A 114 14.61 -0.89 14.54
CA MET A 114 14.35 0.38 13.86
C MET A 114 15.62 1.08 13.35
N GLN A 115 16.82 0.64 13.78
CA GLN A 115 18.09 1.11 13.23
C GLN A 115 18.44 0.44 11.89
N ASP A 116 17.80 -0.69 11.58
CA ASP A 116 17.93 -1.37 10.29
C ASP A 116 17.08 -0.65 9.23
N THR A 117 17.72 0.23 8.48
CA THR A 117 17.06 1.04 7.45
C THR A 117 16.52 0.20 6.30
N GLU A 118 17.14 -0.92 5.97
CA GLU A 118 16.67 -1.81 4.91
C GLU A 118 15.38 -2.51 5.33
N ARG A 119 15.30 -2.96 6.59
CA ARG A 119 14.09 -3.53 7.15
C ARG A 119 12.94 -2.53 7.19
N VAL A 120 13.20 -1.29 7.58
CA VAL A 120 12.19 -0.22 7.58
C VAL A 120 11.72 0.07 6.15
N ALA A 121 12.66 0.15 5.19
CA ALA A 121 12.32 0.34 3.78
C ALA A 121 11.47 -0.82 3.25
N ALA A 122 11.83 -2.07 3.55
CA ALA A 122 11.06 -3.24 3.15
C ALA A 122 9.64 -3.23 3.73
N TYR A 123 9.48 -2.82 4.99
CA TYR A 123 8.17 -2.69 5.62
C TYR A 123 7.31 -1.63 4.92
N LEU A 124 7.88 -0.47 4.61
CA LEU A 124 7.21 0.56 3.82
C LEU A 124 6.84 0.04 2.42
N GLN A 125 7.73 -0.72 1.77
CA GLN A 125 7.45 -1.30 0.45
C GLN A 125 6.29 -2.30 0.47
N ALA A 126 6.11 -3.03 1.56
CA ALA A 126 4.99 -3.95 1.75
C ALA A 126 3.68 -3.25 2.18
N SER A 127 3.72 -1.99 2.62
CA SER A 127 2.56 -1.26 3.12
C SER A 127 1.67 -0.75 1.99
N ALA A 128 0.47 -1.32 1.85
CA ALA A 128 -0.49 -0.91 0.82
C ALA A 128 -0.87 0.60 0.87
N PRO A 129 -1.15 1.20 2.05
CA PRO A 129 -1.39 2.66 2.14
C PRO A 129 -0.20 3.49 1.65
N TRP A 130 1.03 3.10 2.02
CA TRP A 130 2.22 3.82 1.58
C TRP A 130 2.44 3.71 0.07
N GLN A 131 2.25 2.51 -0.49
CA GLN A 131 2.33 2.30 -1.93
C GLN A 131 1.29 3.12 -2.69
N ARG A 132 0.06 3.24 -2.17
CA ARG A 132 -0.98 4.10 -2.75
C ARG A 132 -0.56 5.57 -2.76
N GLN A 133 0.01 6.06 -1.66
CA GLN A 133 0.50 7.44 -1.56
C GLN A 133 1.63 7.72 -2.57
N LEU A 134 2.59 6.81 -2.72
CA LEU A 134 3.66 6.94 -3.72
C LEU A 134 3.10 7.03 -5.14
N ARG A 135 2.07 6.24 -5.44
CA ARG A 135 1.39 6.29 -6.74
C ARG A 135 0.64 7.61 -6.96
N ARG A 136 -0.04 8.13 -5.93
CA ARG A 136 -0.69 9.46 -6.02
C ARG A 136 0.33 10.55 -6.37
N ALA A 137 1.43 10.62 -5.63
CA ALA A 137 2.50 11.57 -5.90
C ALA A 137 3.09 11.41 -7.31
N ALA A 138 3.26 10.18 -7.80
CA ALA A 138 3.74 9.93 -9.15
C ALA A 138 2.76 10.46 -10.22
N VAL A 139 1.44 10.28 -10.02
CA VAL A 139 0.40 10.82 -10.91
C VAL A 139 0.36 12.34 -10.90
N GLU A 140 0.57 12.99 -9.75
CA GLU A 140 0.59 14.46 -9.65
C GLU A 140 1.67 15.10 -10.52
N THR A 141 2.81 14.43 -10.69
CA THR A 141 3.92 14.88 -11.55
C THR A 141 3.86 14.31 -12.97
N TRP A 142 2.89 13.45 -13.26
CA TRP A 142 2.80 12.77 -14.55
C TRP A 142 2.15 13.66 -15.61
N SER A 143 2.64 13.58 -16.85
CA SER A 143 2.13 14.35 -17.98
C SER A 143 1.94 13.48 -19.22
N TRP A 144 0.75 13.55 -19.82
CA TRP A 144 0.46 12.85 -21.08
C TRP A 144 1.30 13.37 -22.26
N ASP A 145 1.59 14.67 -22.29
CA ASP A 145 2.32 15.30 -23.40
C ASP A 145 3.79 14.87 -23.50
N GLU A 146 4.36 14.45 -22.38
CA GLU A 146 5.74 13.96 -22.27
C GLU A 146 5.89 12.52 -22.74
N LEU A 147 4.78 11.81 -23.01
CA LEU A 147 4.81 10.43 -23.44
C LEU A 147 5.29 10.27 -24.89
N ILE A 148 6.03 9.19 -25.10
CA ILE A 148 6.51 8.76 -26.41
C ILE A 148 5.30 8.35 -27.27
N PRO A 149 5.09 8.99 -28.44
CA PRO A 149 4.08 8.55 -29.39
C PRO A 149 4.46 7.21 -30.02
N VAL A 150 3.49 6.29 -30.13
CA VAL A 150 3.71 4.95 -30.71
C VAL A 150 2.64 4.60 -31.73
N ALA A 151 3.04 4.05 -32.88
CA ALA A 151 2.10 3.51 -33.86
C ALA A 151 1.47 2.22 -33.32
N LEU A 152 0.14 2.09 -33.44
CA LEU A 152 -0.57 0.86 -33.10
C LEU A 152 -0.15 -0.30 -34.04
N PRO A 153 -0.24 -1.56 -33.60
CA PRO A 153 -0.01 -2.71 -34.46
C PRO A 153 -0.91 -2.67 -35.72
N ALA A 154 -0.38 -3.11 -36.86
CA ALA A 154 -1.04 -2.95 -38.16
C ALA A 154 -2.33 -3.79 -38.32
N ASP A 155 -2.48 -4.83 -37.50
CA ASP A 155 -3.63 -5.72 -37.40
C ASP A 155 -4.77 -5.17 -36.54
N VAL A 156 -4.55 -4.03 -35.87
CA VAL A 156 -5.54 -3.42 -34.97
C VAL A 156 -6.35 -2.36 -35.69
N LEU A 157 -7.66 -2.56 -35.77
CA LEU A 157 -8.60 -1.60 -36.33
C LEU A 157 -9.00 -0.56 -35.26
N LEU A 158 -8.70 0.72 -35.52
CA LEU A 158 -9.06 1.84 -34.62
C LEU A 158 -10.55 1.88 -34.24
N GLU A 159 -11.42 1.45 -35.16
CA GLU A 159 -12.87 1.44 -35.00
C GLU A 159 -13.37 0.34 -34.06
N GLU A 160 -12.56 -0.69 -33.83
CA GLU A 160 -12.87 -1.82 -32.94
C GLU A 160 -12.26 -1.62 -31.55
N LEU A 161 -11.24 -0.77 -31.43
CA LEU A 161 -10.64 -0.46 -30.13
C LEU A 161 -11.60 0.35 -29.25
N ARG A 162 -11.81 -0.17 -28.04
CA ARG A 162 -12.61 0.47 -26.99
C ARG A 162 -11.81 0.50 -25.69
N CYS A 163 -11.95 1.59 -24.94
CA CYS A 163 -11.42 1.67 -23.59
C CYS A 163 -12.16 0.64 -22.71
N PRO A 164 -11.47 -0.29 -22.02
CA PRO A 164 -12.14 -1.26 -21.16
C PRO A 164 -12.87 -0.65 -19.97
N ILE A 165 -12.53 0.58 -19.57
CA ILE A 165 -13.13 1.27 -18.42
C ILE A 165 -14.31 2.15 -18.86
N THR A 166 -14.11 3.04 -19.84
CA THR A 166 -15.16 3.98 -20.30
C THR A 166 -16.06 3.41 -21.39
N HIS A 167 -15.64 2.32 -22.05
CA HIS A 167 -16.28 1.73 -23.23
C HIS A 167 -16.34 2.65 -24.46
N GLU A 168 -15.63 3.77 -24.45
CA GLU A 168 -15.57 4.71 -25.57
C GLU A 168 -14.60 4.26 -26.65
N GLY A 169 -14.83 4.73 -27.89
CA GLY A 169 -13.91 4.53 -29.01
C GLY A 169 -12.63 5.31 -28.82
N VAL A 170 -11.50 4.79 -29.30
CA VAL A 170 -10.19 5.45 -29.17
C VAL A 170 -10.15 6.86 -29.76
N LYS A 171 -10.99 7.15 -30.75
CA LYS A 171 -11.12 8.49 -31.35
C LYS A 171 -11.87 9.49 -30.48
N ASP A 172 -12.64 8.99 -29.52
CA ASP A 172 -13.48 9.80 -28.61
C ASP A 172 -12.79 10.05 -27.26
N LEU A 173 -11.64 9.40 -27.02
CA LEU A 173 -10.83 9.58 -25.81
C LEU A 173 -10.07 10.91 -25.85
N GLU A 174 -9.99 11.57 -24.70
CA GLU A 174 -9.29 12.86 -24.56
C GLU A 174 -7.77 12.64 -24.49
N GLN A 175 -7.33 11.70 -23.65
CA GLN A 175 -5.93 11.39 -23.42
C GLN A 175 -5.70 9.89 -23.54
N PRO A 176 -5.74 9.34 -24.76
CA PRO A 176 -5.61 7.91 -24.95
C PRO A 176 -4.20 7.44 -24.56
N LEU A 177 -4.13 6.34 -23.83
CA LEU A 177 -2.92 5.67 -23.40
C LEU A 177 -2.87 4.25 -23.92
N VAL A 178 -1.72 3.86 -24.43
CA VAL A 178 -1.42 2.50 -24.86
C VAL A 178 -0.64 1.81 -23.77
N TRP A 179 -1.15 0.67 -23.33
CA TRP A 179 -0.40 -0.30 -22.55
C TRP A 179 -0.13 -1.54 -23.39
N ARG A 180 1.13 -2.00 -23.40
CA ARG A 180 1.58 -3.15 -24.17
C ARG A 180 2.14 -4.22 -23.28
N LEU A 181 1.71 -5.45 -23.56
CA LEU A 181 2.30 -6.63 -23.00
C LEU A 181 2.41 -7.70 -24.08
N ASN A 182 3.64 -8.07 -24.43
CA ASN A 182 3.92 -8.99 -25.54
C ASN A 182 3.26 -8.49 -26.83
N ASN A 183 2.34 -9.28 -27.41
CA ASN A 183 1.59 -8.92 -28.61
C ASN A 183 0.20 -8.29 -28.31
N ALA A 184 -0.17 -8.15 -27.03
CA ALA A 184 -1.43 -7.52 -26.65
C ALA A 184 -1.24 -6.01 -26.50
N CYS A 185 -2.18 -5.24 -27.05
CA CYS A 185 -2.24 -3.80 -26.95
C CYS A 185 -3.64 -3.43 -26.45
N VAL A 186 -3.70 -2.67 -25.36
CA VAL A 186 -4.95 -2.15 -24.82
C VAL A 186 -4.85 -0.64 -24.73
N VAL A 187 -5.94 0.05 -25.07
CA VAL A 187 -6.03 1.51 -25.00
C VAL A 187 -6.94 1.92 -23.86
N TYR A 188 -6.50 2.88 -23.07
CA TYR A 188 -7.23 3.44 -21.94
C TYR A 188 -7.41 4.95 -22.09
N GLU A 189 -8.42 5.48 -21.40
CA GLU A 189 -8.45 6.91 -21.04
C GLU A 189 -7.48 7.13 -19.87
N ALA A 190 -6.61 8.14 -19.96
CA ALA A 190 -5.61 8.41 -18.95
C ALA A 190 -6.23 8.64 -17.57
N ALA A 191 -7.25 9.50 -17.48
CA ALA A 191 -7.88 9.85 -16.21
C ALA A 191 -8.35 8.61 -15.43
N GLU A 192 -9.01 7.67 -16.11
CA GLU A 192 -9.54 6.47 -15.50
C GLU A 192 -8.45 5.41 -15.20
N LEU A 193 -7.47 5.25 -16.10
CA LEU A 193 -6.36 4.33 -15.86
C LEU A 193 -5.52 4.75 -14.66
N LEU A 194 -5.20 6.04 -14.55
CA LEU A 194 -4.37 6.56 -13.45
C LEU A 194 -5.10 6.45 -12.11
N LYS A 195 -6.41 6.69 -12.09
CA LYS A 195 -7.25 6.46 -10.91
C LYS A 195 -7.23 5.00 -10.46
N HIS A 196 -7.40 4.05 -11.39
CA HIS A 196 -7.29 2.62 -11.10
C HIS A 196 -5.88 2.24 -10.61
N TRP A 197 -4.84 2.74 -11.30
CA TRP A 197 -3.45 2.44 -10.96
C TRP A 197 -3.07 2.96 -9.58
N VAL A 198 -3.51 4.15 -9.19
CA VAL A 198 -3.33 4.66 -7.83
C VAL A 198 -3.90 3.67 -6.81
N GLU A 199 -5.11 3.15 -7.06
CA GLU A 199 -5.79 2.25 -6.13
C GLU A 199 -5.13 0.85 -6.05
N HIS A 200 -4.75 0.28 -7.19
CA HIS A 200 -4.38 -1.13 -7.27
C HIS A 200 -2.91 -1.38 -7.63
N GLY A 201 -2.24 -0.44 -8.29
CA GLY A 201 -0.87 -0.58 -8.79
C GLY A 201 -0.73 -1.58 -9.95
N ASP A 202 -1.85 -2.04 -10.50
CA ASP A 202 -1.94 -3.00 -11.59
C ASP A 202 -2.71 -2.42 -12.78
N GLU A 203 -2.62 -3.14 -13.89
CA GLU A 203 -3.41 -2.89 -15.08
C GLU A 203 -4.80 -3.55 -14.94
N PRO A 204 -5.91 -2.87 -15.28
CA PRO A 204 -7.27 -3.33 -14.96
C PRO A 204 -7.68 -4.71 -15.49
N THR A 205 -7.24 -5.08 -16.70
CA THR A 205 -7.74 -6.26 -17.43
C THR A 205 -6.93 -7.53 -17.13
N THR A 206 -5.61 -7.42 -17.07
CA THR A 206 -4.68 -8.52 -16.87
C THR A 206 -4.19 -8.63 -15.42
N ARG A 207 -4.41 -7.60 -14.60
CA ARG A 207 -3.92 -7.50 -13.21
C ARG A 207 -2.40 -7.59 -13.10
N GLN A 208 -1.68 -7.33 -14.18
CA GLN A 208 -0.23 -7.26 -14.15
C GLN A 208 0.24 -5.95 -13.54
N ARG A 209 1.34 -6.00 -12.80
CA ARG A 209 1.96 -4.79 -12.25
C ARG A 209 2.35 -3.85 -13.39
N MET A 210 2.01 -2.59 -13.22
CA MET A 210 2.21 -1.55 -14.22
C MET A 210 3.09 -0.43 -13.65
N SER A 211 3.95 0.13 -14.50
CA SER A 211 4.72 1.34 -14.20
C SER A 211 4.31 2.44 -15.17
N LEU A 212 4.18 3.68 -14.69
CA LEU A 212 3.84 4.83 -15.54
C LEU A 212 4.86 5.06 -16.66
N GLU A 213 6.12 4.71 -16.45
CA GLU A 213 7.19 4.82 -17.45
C GLU A 213 6.99 3.92 -18.68
N THR A 214 6.15 2.88 -18.55
CA THR A 214 5.85 1.95 -19.65
C THR A 214 4.68 2.41 -20.50
N LEU A 215 3.97 3.47 -20.08
CA LEU A 215 2.82 4.01 -20.80
C LEU A 215 3.29 4.80 -22.02
N GLN A 216 2.52 4.70 -23.09
CA GLN A 216 2.78 5.36 -24.36
C GLN A 216 1.51 6.05 -24.83
N ARG A 217 1.62 7.08 -25.66
CA ARG A 217 0.43 7.65 -26.32
C ARG A 217 0.31 7.09 -27.75
N PRO A 218 -0.89 6.71 -28.22
CA PRO A 218 -1.05 6.21 -29.57
C PRO A 218 -0.89 7.33 -30.61
N LEU A 219 -0.23 7.03 -31.72
CA LEU A 219 -0.28 7.84 -32.93
C LEU A 219 -1.60 7.58 -33.65
N ILE A 220 -2.62 8.35 -33.30
CA ILE A 220 -3.92 8.36 -33.97
C ILE A 220 -3.82 9.38 -35.12
N SER A 221 -3.26 8.97 -36.26
CA SER A 221 -3.18 9.87 -37.43
C SER A 221 -4.60 10.20 -37.92
N PRO A 222 -4.95 11.48 -38.19
CA PRO A 222 -6.17 11.80 -38.95
C PRO A 222 -6.04 11.39 -40.42
N GLU A 223 -4.82 11.30 -40.95
CA GLU A 223 -4.52 10.82 -42.29
C GLU A 223 -3.19 10.07 -42.26
N GLY A 224 -3.19 8.78 -42.63
CA GLY A 224 -1.96 8.08 -42.96
C GLY A 224 -1.44 8.52 -44.33
N PRO A 225 -0.14 8.40 -44.63
CA PRO A 225 0.38 8.71 -45.96
C PRO A 225 -0.37 7.86 -47.01
N PRO A 226 -0.67 8.40 -48.20
CA PRO A 226 -1.48 7.71 -49.19
C PRO A 226 -0.88 6.34 -49.47
N ALA A 227 -1.69 5.29 -49.28
CA ALA A 227 -1.32 3.92 -49.61
C ALA A 227 -0.72 3.93 -51.02
N LYS A 228 0.57 3.56 -51.14
CA LYS A 228 1.21 3.37 -52.43
C LYS A 228 0.38 2.34 -53.17
N LYS A 229 -0.38 2.78 -54.19
CA LYS A 229 -1.04 1.89 -55.13
C LYS A 229 0.04 1.04 -55.78
N CYS A 230 0.14 -0.23 -55.38
CA CYS A 230 0.88 -1.22 -56.14
C CYS A 230 0.26 -1.27 -57.54
N ARG A 231 1.04 -0.84 -58.54
CA ARG A 231 0.72 -1.10 -59.94
C ARG A 231 0.76 -2.62 -60.14
N THR A 232 -0.37 -3.18 -60.53
CA THR A 232 -0.44 -4.50 -61.15
C THR A 232 0.35 -4.46 -62.46
N ALA A 233 1.26 -5.41 -62.62
CA ALA A 233 1.84 -5.82 -63.90
C ALA A 233 1.34 -7.23 -64.19
#